data_AF-A0A9J5ZFL6-F1
#
_entry.id   AF-A0A9J5ZFL6-F1
#
_cell.length_a   1.000
_cell.length_b   1.000
_cell.length_c   1.000
_cell.angle_alpha   90.00
_cell.angle_beta   90.00
_cell.angle_gamma   90.00
#
_symmetry.space_group_name_H-M   'P 1'
#
loop_
_entity.id
_entity.type
_entity.pdbx_description
1 polymer ?
#
loop_
_entity_poly.entity_id
_entity_poly.type
_entity_poly.pdbx_seq_one_letter_code
_entity_poly.pdbx_strand_id
1 'polypeptide(L)'
;MEFFLRRLKLTYVLQKPSPETPSSEVTTDECKFSNEIRDTLKVIHLAEKASCNKFLVSSYMEFKMVVDRSITEQVQEFQLVSNKFTISGIAIDENFYVRAIVSKHHPSWKEYQSKLLVKKEDFTLEQLLQHWQIE
;
A
#
# COMPACT_ATOMS: atom_id res chain seq x y z
N MET A 1 20.25 10.01 -8.17
CA MET A 1 20.89 11.24 -7.67
C MET A 1 19.90 12.30 -7.20
N GLU A 2 18.72 12.43 -7.82
CA GLU A 2 17.69 13.43 -7.47
C GLU A 2 17.21 13.44 -6.00
N PHE A 3 17.09 12.27 -5.36
CA PHE A 3 16.65 12.18 -3.96
C PHE A 3 17.65 12.79 -2.97
N PHE A 4 18.96 12.66 -3.24
CA PHE A 4 20.01 13.23 -2.40
C PHE A 4 20.05 14.75 -2.52
N LEU A 5 19.88 15.28 -3.73
CA LEU A 5 19.82 16.72 -3.96
C LEU A 5 18.60 17.37 -3.29
N ARG A 6 17.44 16.68 -3.27
CA ARG A 6 16.27 17.17 -2.54
C ARG A 6 16.47 17.19 -1.02
N ARG A 7 17.06 16.14 -0.44
CA ARG A 7 17.39 16.14 1.01
C ARG A 7 18.43 17.20 1.37
N LEU A 8 19.43 17.41 0.51
CA LEU A 8 20.46 18.43 0.73
C LEU A 8 19.89 19.86 0.63
N LYS A 9 18.96 20.10 -0.29
CA LYS A 9 18.27 21.38 -0.42
C LYS A 9 17.36 21.69 0.78
N LEU A 10 16.67 20.68 1.32
CA LEU A 10 15.84 20.81 2.52
C LEU A 10 16.67 21.09 3.78
N THR A 11 17.79 20.38 3.95
CA THR A 11 18.71 20.62 5.09
C THR A 11 19.34 22.00 5.02
N TYR A 12 19.71 22.49 3.84
CA TYR A 12 20.20 23.87 3.66
C TYR A 12 19.14 24.94 4.04
N VAL A 13 17.86 24.70 3.72
CA VAL A 13 16.76 25.63 4.05
C VAL A 13 16.48 25.65 5.56
N LEU A 14 16.57 24.51 6.24
CA LEU A 14 16.37 24.41 7.70
C LEU A 14 17.58 24.91 8.52
N GLN A 15 18.77 24.98 7.92
CA GLN A 15 20.02 25.38 8.59
C GLN A 15 20.27 26.90 8.58
N LYS A 16 19.47 27.70 7.86
CA LYS A 16 19.64 29.16 7.90
C LYS A 16 19.30 29.68 9.30
N PRO A 17 20.25 30.30 10.03
CA PRO A 17 19.92 30.96 11.28
C PRO A 17 19.01 32.15 10.98
N SER A 18 17.91 32.23 11.75
CA SER A 18 16.98 33.36 11.72
C SER A 18 17.72 34.66 12.05
N PRO A 19 17.53 35.75 11.30
CA PRO A 19 18.12 37.03 11.65
C PRO A 19 17.37 37.62 12.87
N GLU A 20 18.01 37.63 14.04
CA GLU A 20 17.47 38.32 15.22
C GLU A 20 17.60 39.85 15.06
N THR A 21 16.47 40.46 14.70
CA THR A 21 15.80 41.74 15.08
C THR A 21 16.62 43.01 15.41
N PRO A 22 16.10 44.20 15.02
CA PRO A 22 15.21 44.89 15.95
C PRO A 22 13.93 45.49 15.33
N SER A 23 12.84 45.27 16.07
CA SER A 23 11.61 46.06 16.23
C SER A 23 10.90 46.69 15.02
N SER A 24 9.59 46.38 14.97
CA SER A 24 8.48 47.04 14.28
C SER A 24 8.20 46.66 12.82
N GLU A 25 7.50 45.55 12.60
CA GLU A 25 6.24 45.51 11.83
C GLU A 25 5.57 44.13 11.90
N VAL A 26 4.25 44.15 11.94
CA VAL A 26 3.34 43.05 12.28
C VAL A 26 3.25 41.98 11.16
N THR A 27 3.68 40.76 11.52
CA THR A 27 3.04 39.44 11.29
C THR A 27 2.75 38.92 9.87
N THR A 28 3.27 39.51 8.79
CA THR A 28 2.92 39.03 7.44
C THR A 28 3.81 37.88 6.93
N ASP A 29 5.04 37.74 7.46
CA ASP A 29 6.06 36.82 6.92
C ASP A 29 6.15 35.47 7.67
N GLU A 30 5.99 35.46 8.99
CA GLU A 30 5.93 34.22 9.78
C GLU A 30 4.72 33.35 9.41
N CYS A 31 3.59 33.99 9.08
CA CYS A 31 2.38 33.29 8.65
C CYS A 31 2.55 32.68 7.25
N LYS A 32 3.36 33.30 6.38
CA LYS A 32 3.73 32.73 5.07
C LYS A 32 4.66 31.52 5.24
N PHE A 33 5.71 31.64 6.05
CA PHE A 33 6.63 30.54 6.33
C PHE A 33 5.93 29.34 6.99
N SER A 34 5.05 29.58 7.96
CA SER A 34 4.24 28.54 8.61
C SER A 34 3.32 27.82 7.63
N ASN A 35 2.67 28.56 6.73
CA ASN A 35 1.84 27.97 5.67
C ASN A 35 2.68 27.16 4.66
N GLU A 36 3.85 27.66 4.26
CA GLU A 36 4.79 26.95 3.38
C GLU A 36 5.31 25.65 4.00
N ILE A 37 5.66 25.64 5.28
CA ILE A 37 6.05 24.41 6.00
C ILE A 37 4.89 23.41 5.99
N ARG A 38 3.69 23.87 6.34
CA ARG A 38 2.50 23.00 6.37
C ARG A 38 2.21 22.40 5.00
N ASP A 39 2.30 23.20 3.94
CA ASP A 39 2.02 22.73 2.59
C ASP A 39 3.13 21.81 2.06
N THR A 40 4.40 22.09 2.38
CA THR A 40 5.52 21.19 2.09
C THR A 40 5.36 19.85 2.82
N LEU A 41 4.95 19.86 4.08
CA LEU A 41 4.71 18.65 4.86
C LEU A 41 3.56 17.82 4.29
N LYS A 42 2.47 18.46 3.86
CA LYS A 42 1.38 17.78 3.13
C LYS A 42 1.89 17.12 1.85
N VAL A 43 2.71 17.80 1.06
CA VAL A 43 3.28 17.25 -0.18
C VAL A 43 4.16 16.04 0.11
N ILE A 44 5.04 16.10 1.13
CA ILE A 44 5.88 14.97 1.54
C ILE A 44 5.01 13.80 1.99
N HIS A 45 4.02 14.05 2.85
CA HIS A 45 3.12 13.01 3.34
C HIS A 45 2.32 12.33 2.21
N LEU A 46 1.81 13.12 1.26
CA LEU A 46 1.12 12.59 0.08
C LEU A 46 2.05 11.76 -0.80
N ALA A 47 3.30 12.20 -0.99
CA ALA A 47 4.30 11.48 -1.77
C ALA A 47 4.72 10.15 -1.10
N GLU A 48 4.87 10.14 0.22
CA GLU A 48 5.14 8.94 1.03
C GLU A 48 3.96 7.97 0.97
N LYS A 49 2.73 8.46 1.16
CA LYS A 49 1.51 7.65 1.03
C LYS A 49 1.37 7.05 -0.36
N ALA A 50 1.61 7.83 -1.42
CA ALA A 50 1.61 7.34 -2.80
C ALA A 50 2.69 6.27 -3.04
N SER A 51 3.88 6.46 -2.50
CA SER A 51 4.97 5.49 -2.58
C SER A 51 4.63 4.20 -1.84
N CYS A 52 4.11 4.28 -0.61
CA CYS A 52 3.65 3.15 0.18
C CYS A 52 2.55 2.37 -0.55
N ASN A 53 1.54 3.07 -1.10
CA ASN A 53 0.49 2.45 -1.90
C ASN A 53 1.04 1.71 -3.12
N LYS A 54 2.06 2.25 -3.80
CA LYS A 54 2.73 1.56 -4.91
C LYS A 54 3.38 0.24 -4.46
N PHE A 55 4.07 0.23 -3.33
CA PHE A 55 4.66 -0.99 -2.78
C PHE A 55 3.59 -2.00 -2.35
N LEU A 56 2.47 -1.54 -1.77
CA LEU A 56 1.35 -2.40 -1.41
C LEU A 56 0.76 -3.11 -2.63
N VAL A 57 0.53 -2.37 -3.73
CA VAL A 57 0.03 -2.94 -4.99
C VAL A 57 1.02 -3.96 -5.55
N SER A 58 2.33 -3.66 -5.59
CA SER A 58 3.35 -4.60 -6.05
C SER A 58 3.33 -5.87 -5.20
N SER A 59 3.36 -5.73 -3.87
CA SER A 59 3.33 -6.85 -2.94
C SER A 59 2.10 -7.73 -3.10
N TYR A 60 0.93 -7.13 -3.33
CA TYR A 60 -0.31 -7.87 -3.58
C TYR A 60 -0.24 -8.64 -4.91
N MET A 61 0.26 -8.02 -5.98
CA MET A 61 0.33 -8.65 -7.31
C MET A 61 1.41 -9.72 -7.41
N GLU A 62 2.54 -9.55 -6.72
CA GLU A 62 3.68 -10.46 -6.75
C GLU A 62 3.53 -11.66 -5.79
N PHE A 63 2.60 -11.60 -4.83
CA PHE A 63 2.33 -12.72 -3.93
C PHE A 63 1.99 -13.99 -4.74
N LYS A 64 2.64 -15.10 -4.39
CA LYS A 64 2.44 -16.43 -4.98
C LYS A 64 2.46 -17.47 -3.87
N MET A 65 1.58 -18.45 -3.96
CA MET A 65 1.56 -19.58 -3.03
C MET A 65 2.58 -20.63 -3.45
N VAL A 66 3.22 -21.23 -2.46
CA VAL A 66 4.17 -22.33 -2.58
C VAL A 66 3.50 -23.65 -2.19
N VAL A 67 3.90 -24.75 -2.83
CA VAL A 67 3.31 -26.08 -2.58
C VAL A 67 3.68 -26.61 -1.19
N ASP A 68 4.85 -26.22 -0.69
CA ASP A 68 5.48 -26.84 0.49
C ASP A 68 4.96 -26.28 1.83
N ARG A 69 4.00 -25.35 1.79
CA ARG A 69 3.39 -24.72 2.98
C ARG A 69 1.88 -24.93 2.98
N SER A 70 1.27 -24.85 4.16
CA SER A 70 -0.19 -25.01 4.26
C SER A 70 -0.94 -23.92 3.49
N ILE A 71 -2.03 -24.29 2.80
CA ILE A 71 -2.85 -23.33 2.04
C ILE A 71 -3.45 -22.29 3.00
N THR A 72 -3.94 -22.72 4.15
CA THR A 72 -4.57 -21.85 5.16
C THR A 72 -3.62 -20.77 5.68
N GLU A 73 -2.37 -21.12 6.04
CA GLU A 73 -1.37 -20.15 6.49
C GLU A 73 -1.05 -19.12 5.40
N GLN A 74 -0.92 -19.57 4.16
CA GLN A 74 -0.63 -18.68 3.03
C GLN A 74 -1.81 -17.77 2.69
N VAL A 75 -3.05 -18.23 2.84
CA VAL A 75 -4.25 -17.40 2.72
C VAL A 75 -4.28 -16.34 3.82
N GLN A 76 -3.92 -16.69 5.05
CA GLN A 76 -3.80 -15.73 6.16
C GLN A 76 -2.71 -14.68 5.90
N GLU A 77 -1.54 -15.10 5.40
CA GLU A 77 -0.48 -14.17 4.97
C GLU A 77 -0.98 -13.20 3.90
N PHE A 78 -1.69 -13.71 2.89
CA PHE A 78 -2.28 -12.88 1.84
C PHE A 78 -3.34 -11.92 2.38
N GLN A 79 -4.16 -12.36 3.32
CA GLN A 79 -5.15 -11.52 3.99
C GLN A 79 -4.50 -10.34 4.73
N LEU A 80 -3.32 -10.55 5.35
CA LEU A 80 -2.57 -9.46 5.97
C LEU A 80 -2.11 -8.42 4.94
N VAL A 81 -1.76 -8.83 3.72
CA VAL A 81 -1.44 -7.91 2.62
C VAL A 81 -2.70 -7.15 2.18
N SER A 82 -3.83 -7.83 2.02
CA SER A 82 -5.13 -7.21 1.70
C SER A 82 -5.57 -6.19 2.75
N ASN A 83 -5.43 -6.50 4.04
CA ASN A 83 -5.85 -5.61 5.12
C ASN A 83 -5.10 -4.27 5.12
N LYS A 84 -3.87 -4.23 4.59
CA LYS A 84 -3.13 -2.96 4.44
C LYS A 84 -3.79 -2.01 3.44
N PHE A 85 -4.55 -2.52 2.46
CA PHE A 85 -5.34 -1.68 1.57
C PHE A 85 -6.47 -0.99 2.32
N THR A 86 -7.20 -1.74 3.15
CA THR A 86 -8.28 -1.20 3.98
C THR A 86 -7.77 -0.10 4.91
N ILE A 87 -6.62 -0.32 5.57
CA ILE A 87 -5.97 0.69 6.42
C ILE A 87 -5.57 1.94 5.61
N SER A 88 -5.13 1.77 4.37
CA SER A 88 -4.79 2.86 3.45
C SER A 88 -6.02 3.57 2.85
N GLY A 89 -7.24 3.09 3.14
CA GLY A 89 -8.51 3.63 2.63
C GLY A 89 -8.94 3.08 1.28
N ILE A 90 -8.33 1.97 0.83
CA ILE A 90 -8.68 1.27 -0.42
C ILE A 90 -9.49 0.04 -0.04
N ALA A 91 -10.78 0.05 -0.37
CA ALA A 91 -11.64 -1.13 -0.20
C ALA A 91 -11.36 -2.14 -1.32
N ILE A 92 -11.24 -3.42 -0.96
CA ILE A 92 -11.15 -4.52 -1.90
C ILE A 92 -12.49 -5.24 -1.89
N ASP A 93 -13.09 -5.40 -3.08
CA ASP A 93 -14.30 -6.19 -3.27
C ASP A 93 -14.06 -7.67 -2.93
N GLU A 94 -15.03 -8.31 -2.26
CA GLU A 94 -14.87 -9.69 -1.78
C GLU A 94 -14.68 -10.66 -2.95
N ASN A 95 -15.43 -10.49 -4.04
CA ASN A 95 -15.30 -11.34 -5.23
C ASN A 95 -13.93 -11.15 -5.90
N PHE A 96 -13.44 -9.91 -5.98
CA PHE A 96 -12.07 -9.64 -6.42
C PHE A 96 -11.03 -10.32 -5.53
N TYR A 97 -11.20 -10.25 -4.21
CA TYR A 97 -10.30 -10.87 -3.25
C TYR A 97 -10.25 -12.39 -3.42
N VAL A 98 -11.42 -13.05 -3.48
CA VAL A 98 -11.53 -14.51 -3.68
C VAL A 98 -10.85 -14.93 -5.00
N ARG A 99 -11.15 -14.24 -6.10
CA ARG A 99 -10.51 -14.51 -7.40
C ARG A 99 -9.00 -14.26 -7.37
N ALA A 100 -8.55 -13.24 -6.64
CA ALA A 100 -7.14 -12.98 -6.45
C ALA A 100 -6.45 -14.15 -5.73
N ILE A 101 -7.02 -14.66 -4.63
CA ILE A 101 -6.46 -15.84 -3.94
C ILE A 101 -6.39 -17.04 -4.89
N VAL A 102 -7.47 -17.34 -5.62
CA VAL A 102 -7.48 -18.43 -6.61
C VAL A 102 -6.34 -18.25 -7.61
N SER A 103 -6.10 -17.03 -8.11
CA SER A 103 -5.00 -16.75 -9.04
C SER A 103 -3.60 -16.88 -8.42
N LYS A 104 -3.46 -16.80 -7.09
CA LYS A 104 -2.17 -16.92 -6.39
C LYS A 104 -1.68 -18.35 -6.26
N HIS A 105 -2.53 -19.33 -6.56
CA HIS A 105 -2.19 -20.73 -6.43
C HIS A 105 -1.02 -21.14 -7.35
N HIS A 106 -0.29 -22.16 -6.91
CA HIS A 106 0.82 -22.72 -7.66
C HIS A 106 0.36 -23.27 -9.03
N PRO A 107 1.19 -23.20 -10.10
CA PRO A 107 0.83 -23.68 -11.45
C PRO A 107 0.34 -25.12 -11.54
N SER A 108 0.68 -25.99 -10.58
CA SER A 108 0.16 -27.36 -10.53
C SER A 108 -1.36 -27.43 -10.32
N TRP A 109 -1.99 -26.36 -9.86
CA TRP A 109 -3.44 -26.25 -9.65
C TRP A 109 -4.15 -25.51 -10.79
N LYS A 110 -3.45 -25.25 -11.91
CA LYS A 110 -3.96 -24.44 -13.03
C LYS A 110 -5.28 -24.97 -13.61
N GLU A 111 -5.45 -26.29 -13.68
CA GLU A 111 -6.68 -26.89 -14.20
C GLU A 111 -7.86 -26.68 -13.25
N TYR A 112 -7.62 -26.78 -11.94
CA TYR A 112 -8.58 -26.48 -10.89
C TYR A 112 -8.94 -24.99 -10.84
N GLN A 113 -7.93 -24.11 -10.89
CA GLN A 113 -8.11 -22.65 -11.03
C GLN A 113 -8.98 -22.31 -12.24
N SER A 114 -8.71 -22.94 -13.39
CA SER A 114 -9.48 -22.69 -14.62
C SER A 114 -10.94 -23.10 -14.46
N LYS A 115 -11.21 -24.24 -13.82
CA LYS A 115 -12.58 -24.68 -13.52
C LYS A 115 -13.30 -23.71 -12.58
N LEU A 116 -12.63 -23.24 -11.52
CA LEU A 116 -13.18 -22.26 -10.58
C LEU A 116 -13.41 -20.89 -11.22
N LEU A 117 -12.51 -20.42 -12.08
CA LEU A 117 -12.63 -19.12 -12.76
C LEU A 117 -13.71 -19.13 -13.86
N VAL A 118 -13.96 -20.30 -14.48
CA VAL A 118 -15.01 -20.48 -15.50
C VAL A 118 -16.39 -20.58 -14.86
N LYS A 119 -16.51 -21.14 -13.65
CA LYS A 119 -17.75 -21.08 -12.87
C LYS A 119 -18.04 -19.61 -12.56
N LYS A 120 -19.13 -19.10 -13.12
CA LYS A 120 -19.64 -17.75 -12.84
C LYS A 120 -20.25 -17.61 -11.44
N GLU A 121 -20.24 -18.68 -10.65
CA GLU A 121 -20.64 -18.63 -9.24
C GLU A 121 -19.63 -17.78 -8.47
N ASP A 122 -20.15 -16.78 -7.76
CA ASP A 122 -19.36 -16.02 -6.81
C ASP A 122 -19.15 -16.91 -5.58
N PHE A 123 -17.91 -17.33 -5.36
CA PHE A 123 -17.53 -18.10 -4.18
C PHE A 123 -17.25 -17.14 -3.03
N THR A 124 -17.71 -17.48 -1.83
CA THR A 124 -17.21 -16.84 -0.61
C THR A 124 -15.84 -17.43 -0.24
N LEU A 125 -15.07 -16.72 0.58
CA LEU A 125 -13.80 -17.24 1.10
C LEU A 125 -13.98 -18.58 1.82
N GLU A 126 -15.06 -18.72 2.59
CA GLU A 126 -15.37 -19.92 3.35
C GLU A 126 -15.61 -21.14 2.44
N GLN A 127 -16.41 -20.95 1.38
CA GLN A 127 -16.66 -22.00 0.39
C GLN A 127 -15.37 -22.41 -0.32
N LEU A 128 -14.51 -21.44 -0.66
CA LEU A 128 -13.22 -21.71 -1.29
C LEU A 128 -12.29 -22.53 -0.37
N LEU A 129 -12.20 -22.16 0.91
CA LEU A 129 -11.41 -22.89 1.89
C LEU A 129 -11.93 -24.31 2.12
N GLN A 130 -13.25 -24.49 2.20
CA GLN A 130 -13.88 -25.81 2.35
C GLN A 130 -13.56 -26.71 1.14
N HIS A 131 -13.64 -26.16 -0.07
CA HIS A 131 -13.30 -26.88 -1.29
C HIS A 131 -11.83 -27.35 -1.31
N TRP A 132 -10.91 -26.56 -0.77
CA TRP A 132 -9.48 -26.92 -0.69
C TRP A 132 -9.14 -27.96 0.36
N GLN A 133 -10.01 -28.21 1.35
CA GLN A 133 -9.79 -29.26 2.35
C GLN A 133 -10.20 -30.65 1.86
N ILE A 134 -10.90 -30.74 0.73
CA ILE A 134 -11.53 -31.98 0.24
C ILE A 134 -10.71 -32.64 -0.89
N GLU A 135 -9.88 -31.88 -1.60
CA GLU A 135 -9.04 -32.36 -2.72
C GLU A 135 -7.66 -32.85 -2.22
#